data_AF-A0A9D4X1V7-F1
#
_entry.id   AF-A0A9D4X1V7-F1
#
_cell.length_a   1.000
_cell.length_b   1.000
_cell.length_c   1.000
_cell.angle_alpha   90.00
_cell.angle_beta   90.00
_cell.angle_gamma   90.00
#
_symmetry.space_group_name_H-M   'P 1'
#
loop_
_entity.id
_entity.type
_entity.pdbx_description
1 polymer ?
#
loop_
_entity_poly.entity_id
_entity_poly.type
_entity_poly.pdbx_seq_one_letter_code
_entity_poly.pdbx_strand_id
1 'polypeptide(L)'
;MEMSDEDFETDNAASFKALLVYIEHHYYGKSVPFGSKEKAYKNANTLGYLNLEQALADYTFVLIDLKNSLHAQESPVIVMGAFYGGS
;
A
#
# COMPACT_ATOMS: atom_id res chain seq x y z
N MET A 1 27.30 -5.82 -7.88
CA MET A 1 25.95 -6.08 -8.42
C MET A 1 25.01 -5.68 -7.31
N GLU A 2 24.47 -4.46 -7.38
CA GLU A 2 23.44 -4.02 -6.45
C GLU A 2 22.16 -4.74 -6.85
N MET A 3 21.59 -5.51 -5.94
CA MET A 3 20.27 -6.11 -6.08
C MET A 3 19.26 -4.99 -5.85
N SER A 4 18.38 -4.73 -6.81
CA SER A 4 17.30 -3.77 -6.59
C SER A 4 16.24 -4.39 -5.67
N ASP A 5 15.53 -3.59 -4.88
CA ASP A 5 14.46 -4.09 -4.00
C ASP A 5 13.37 -4.84 -4.80
N GLU A 6 13.14 -4.42 -6.05
CA GLU A 6 12.23 -5.07 -6.99
C GLU A 6 12.67 -6.51 -7.34
N ASP A 7 13.98 -6.73 -7.50
CA ASP A 7 14.53 -8.08 -7.71
C ASP A 7 14.30 -8.96 -6.46
N PHE A 8 14.47 -8.41 -5.26
CA PHE A 8 14.27 -9.16 -4.01
C PHE A 8 12.80 -9.57 -3.80
N GLU A 9 11.85 -8.66 -3.97
CA GLU A 9 10.43 -8.96 -3.75
C GLU A 9 9.90 -9.95 -4.78
N THR A 10 10.27 -9.76 -6.05
CA THR A 10 9.81 -10.63 -7.15
C THR A 10 10.38 -12.04 -7.06
N ASP A 11 11.67 -12.21 -6.76
CA ASP A 11 12.31 -13.51 -6.60
C ASP A 11 11.71 -14.32 -5.43
N ASN A 12 11.47 -13.64 -4.30
CA ASN A 12 10.85 -14.28 -3.14
C ASN A 12 9.38 -14.62 -3.42
N ALA A 13 8.61 -13.71 -4.01
CA ALA A 13 7.22 -13.96 -4.37
C ALA A 13 7.08 -15.19 -5.28
N ALA A 14 7.94 -15.31 -6.29
CA ALA A 14 8.00 -16.48 -7.17
C ALA A 14 8.31 -17.77 -6.40
N SER A 15 9.31 -17.73 -5.50
CA SER A 15 9.74 -18.88 -4.70
C SER A 15 8.64 -19.38 -3.76
N PHE A 16 7.89 -18.46 -3.13
CA PHE A 16 6.77 -18.79 -2.25
C PHE A 16 5.44 -19.02 -2.98
N LYS A 17 5.41 -18.84 -4.31
CA LYS A 17 4.17 -18.81 -5.11
C LYS A 17 3.15 -17.82 -4.55
N ALA A 18 3.65 -16.67 -4.08
CA ALA A 18 2.86 -15.63 -3.47
C ALA A 18 2.30 -14.65 -4.50
N LEU A 19 1.19 -14.01 -4.15
CA LEU A 19 0.70 -12.84 -4.86
C LEU A 19 1.44 -11.60 -4.35
N LEU A 20 2.02 -10.81 -5.25
CA LEU A 20 2.66 -9.54 -4.93
C LEU A 20 1.65 -8.40 -5.12
N VAL A 21 1.53 -7.53 -4.12
CA VAL A 21 0.55 -6.44 -4.10
C VAL A 21 1.25 -5.16 -3.69
N TYR A 22 1.29 -4.19 -4.61
CA TYR A 22 1.78 -2.84 -4.34
C TYR A 22 0.61 -1.90 -4.08
N ILE A 23 0.56 -1.31 -2.90
CA ILE A 23 -0.51 -0.38 -2.50
C ILE A 23 0.04 1.04 -2.49
N GLU A 24 -0.52 1.90 -3.33
CA GLU A 24 -0.10 3.31 -3.41
C GLU A 24 -0.70 4.10 -2.24
N HIS A 25 0.16 4.70 -1.43
CA HIS A 25 -0.22 5.54 -0.29
C HIS A 25 -1.13 6.69 -0.73
N HIS A 26 -2.16 7.01 0.07
CA HIS A 26 -3.02 8.15 -0.21
C HIS A 26 -2.20 9.46 -0.34
N TYR A 27 -2.70 10.45 -1.08
CA TYR A 27 -2.01 11.69 -1.44
C TYR A 27 -0.81 11.54 -2.39
N TYR A 28 -0.27 10.34 -2.60
CA TYR A 28 0.80 10.10 -3.56
C TYR A 28 0.27 9.60 -4.89
N GLY A 29 1.07 9.79 -5.96
CA GLY A 29 0.76 9.30 -7.29
C GLY A 29 -0.64 9.69 -7.79
N LYS A 30 -1.47 8.66 -8.01
CA LYS A 30 -2.85 8.70 -8.49
C LYS A 30 -3.87 8.48 -7.35
N SER A 31 -3.47 7.92 -6.22
CA SER A 31 -4.26 7.76 -4.99
C SER A 31 -4.53 9.10 -4.32
N VAL A 32 -5.42 9.92 -4.89
CA VAL A 32 -5.69 11.28 -4.41
C VAL A 32 -7.10 11.40 -3.84
N PRO A 33 -7.25 11.67 -2.54
CA PRO A 33 -8.57 11.83 -1.95
C PRO A 33 -9.23 13.15 -2.41
N PHE A 34 -10.54 13.25 -2.18
CA PHE A 34 -11.34 14.44 -2.54
C PHE A 34 -11.34 14.78 -4.05
N GLY A 35 -10.91 13.83 -4.89
CA GLY A 35 -11.01 13.86 -6.36
C GLY A 35 -9.97 14.71 -7.08
N SER A 36 -9.10 15.45 -6.39
CA SER A 36 -8.00 16.19 -7.02
C SER A 36 -6.95 16.62 -6.00
N LYS A 37 -5.70 16.80 -6.45
CA LYS A 37 -4.62 17.25 -5.56
C LYS A 37 -4.91 18.63 -5.00
N GLU A 38 -5.45 19.54 -5.82
CA GLU A 38 -5.82 20.87 -5.36
C GLU A 38 -6.81 20.84 -4.18
N LYS A 39 -7.81 19.95 -4.22
CA LYS A 39 -8.74 19.77 -3.10
C LYS A 39 -8.09 19.09 -1.89
N ALA A 40 -7.29 18.05 -2.11
CA ALA A 40 -6.65 17.29 -1.05
C ALA A 40 -5.69 18.14 -0.21
N TYR A 41 -4.90 19.00 -0.87
CA TYR A 41 -3.90 19.86 -0.24
C TYR A 41 -4.41 21.26 0.11
N LYS A 42 -5.73 21.52 -0.02
CA LYS A 42 -6.30 22.88 0.06
C LYS A 42 -6.10 23.57 1.42
N ASN A 43 -6.28 22.84 2.52
CA ASN A 43 -6.24 23.41 3.87
C ASN A 43 -5.91 22.34 4.93
N ALA A 44 -5.73 22.76 6.19
CA ALA A 44 -5.40 21.86 7.29
C ALA A 44 -6.42 20.74 7.52
N ASN A 45 -7.71 20.96 7.22
CA ASN A 45 -8.74 19.95 7.42
C ASN A 45 -8.62 18.82 6.38
N THR A 46 -8.40 19.18 5.11
CA THR A 46 -8.20 18.17 4.07
C THR A 46 -6.81 17.56 4.18
N LEU A 47 -5.77 18.34 4.48
CA LEU A 47 -4.40 17.82 4.62
C LEU A 47 -4.24 16.93 5.87
N GLY A 48 -5.06 17.14 6.91
CA GLY A 48 -4.99 16.34 8.14
C GLY A 48 -5.25 14.85 7.96
N TYR A 49 -5.84 14.42 6.83
CA TYR A 49 -6.00 13.01 6.48
C TYR A 49 -4.71 12.36 5.97
N LEU A 50 -3.69 13.15 5.60
CA LEU A 50 -2.35 12.64 5.29
C LEU A 50 -1.63 12.28 6.59
N ASN A 51 -1.94 11.10 7.13
CA ASN A 51 -1.36 10.57 8.36
C ASN A 51 -1.23 9.05 8.31
N LEU A 52 -0.42 8.50 9.22
CA LEU A 52 -0.06 7.08 9.24
C LEU A 52 -1.26 6.19 9.59
N GLU A 53 -2.10 6.62 10.54
CA GLU A 53 -3.24 5.86 11.01
C GLU A 53 -4.23 5.58 9.87
N GLN A 54 -4.48 6.59 9.04
CA GLN A 54 -5.35 6.46 7.88
C GLN A 54 -4.69 5.67 6.74
N ALA A 55 -3.39 5.82 6.53
CA ALA A 55 -2.67 4.98 5.56
C ALA A 55 -2.73 3.49 5.93
N LEU A 56 -2.53 3.14 7.20
CA LEU A 56 -2.66 1.76 7.69
C LEU A 56 -4.09 1.22 7.59
N ALA A 57 -5.09 2.08 7.84
CA ALA A 57 -6.49 1.73 7.64
C ALA A 57 -6.80 1.44 6.16
N ASP A 58 -6.29 2.26 5.24
CA ASP A 58 -6.42 2.06 3.79
C ASP A 58 -5.80 0.73 3.35
N TYR A 59 -4.58 0.42 3.81
CA TYR A 59 -3.91 -0.85 3.49
C TYR A 59 -4.69 -2.06 4.00
N THR A 60 -5.20 -1.98 5.22
CA THR A 60 -6.02 -3.04 5.81
C THR A 60 -7.30 -3.26 5.01
N PHE A 61 -7.97 -2.18 4.60
CA PHE A 61 -9.18 -2.27 3.79
C PHE A 61 -8.92 -2.93 2.45
N VAL A 62 -7.87 -2.52 1.73
CA VAL A 62 -7.46 -3.12 0.45
C VAL A 62 -7.15 -4.60 0.60
N LEU A 63 -6.39 -5.00 1.64
CA LEU A 63 -6.02 -6.40 1.86
C LEU A 63 -7.25 -7.27 2.18
N ILE A 64 -8.18 -6.78 3.00
CA ILE A 64 -9.41 -7.51 3.33
C ILE A 64 -10.27 -7.69 2.08
N ASP A 65 -10.50 -6.61 1.32
CA ASP A 65 -11.30 -6.65 0.10
C ASP A 65 -10.70 -7.58 -0.96
N LEU A 66 -9.37 -7.53 -1.13
CA LEU A 66 -8.64 -8.40 -2.04
C LEU A 66 -8.75 -9.87 -1.63
N LYS A 67 -8.50 -10.20 -0.36
CA LYS A 67 -8.61 -11.58 0.14
C LYS A 67 -10.03 -12.11 0.00
N ASN A 68 -11.04 -11.27 0.20
CA ASN A 68 -12.44 -11.66 -0.03
C ASN A 68 -12.74 -11.92 -1.50
N SER A 69 -12.30 -11.02 -2.39
CA SER A 69 -12.50 -11.13 -3.83
C SER A 69 -11.80 -12.34 -4.45
N LEU A 70 -10.67 -12.77 -3.88
CA LEU A 70 -9.89 -13.92 -4.34
C LEU A 70 -10.17 -15.23 -3.58
N HIS A 71 -11.10 -15.23 -2.62
CA HIS A 71 -11.36 -16.37 -1.74
C HIS A 71 -10.09 -16.88 -1.01
N ALA A 72 -9.25 -15.95 -0.57
CA ALA A 72 -7.91 -16.20 -0.02
C ALA A 72 -7.82 -15.91 1.49
N GLN A 73 -8.90 -16.10 2.25
CA GLN A 73 -8.97 -15.72 3.67
C GLN A 73 -7.88 -16.35 4.53
N GLU A 74 -7.52 -17.60 4.23
CA GLU A 74 -6.48 -18.37 4.95
C GLU A 74 -5.05 -18.07 4.46
N SER A 75 -4.88 -17.30 3.37
CA SER A 75 -3.56 -16.98 2.86
C SER A 75 -2.82 -16.01 3.81
N PRO A 76 -1.59 -16.33 4.24
CA PRO A 76 -0.79 -15.45 5.07
C PRO A 76 -0.41 -14.18 4.30
N VAL A 77 -0.27 -13.07 5.03
CA VAL A 77 0.17 -11.78 4.47
C VAL A 77 1.50 -11.40 5.13
N ILE A 78 2.48 -11.05 4.31
CA ILE A 78 3.75 -10.47 4.73
C ILE A 78 3.78 -9.04 4.19
N VAL A 79 3.99 -8.07 5.08
CA VAL A 79 4.11 -6.66 4.69
C VAL A 79 5.60 -6.33 4.59
N MET A 80 5.99 -5.71 3.48
CA MET A 80 7.33 -5.24 3.21
C MET A 80 7.30 -3.73 2.95
N GLY A 81 8.35 -3.03 3.35
CA GLY A 81 8.47 -1.60 3.16
C GLY A 81 9.87 -1.11 3.48
N ALA A 82 10.28 -0.03 2.81
CA ALA A 82 11.55 0.64 3.02
C ALA A 82 11.32 2.12 3.35
N PHE A 83 12.28 2.73 4.05
CA PHE A 83 12.19 4.12 4.51
C PHE A 83 10.90 4.38 5.31
N TYR A 84 10.14 5.42 4.94
CA TYR A 84 8.85 5.72 5.56
C TYR A 84 7.87 4.54 5.48
N GLY A 85 7.89 3.78 4.38
CA GLY A 85 7.01 2.62 4.23
C GLY A 85 7.37 1.43 5.13
N GLY A 86 8.59 1.42 5.69
CA GLY A 86 9.04 0.37 6.62
C GLY A 86 8.93 0.74 8.11
N SER A 87 8.50 1.97 8.43
CA SER A 87 8.32 2.46 9.81
C SER A 87 6.86 2.35 10.25
#